data_AF-A0A961U576-F1
#
_entry.id   AF-A0A961U576-F1
#
_cell.length_a   1.000
_cell.length_b   1.000
_cell.length_c   1.000
_cell.angle_alpha   90.00
_cell.angle_beta   90.00
_cell.angle_gamma   90.00
#
_symmetry.space_group_name_H-M   'P 1'
#
loop_
_entity.id
_entity.type
_entity.pdbx_description
1 polymer ?
#
loop_
_entity_poly.entity_id
_entity_poly.type
_entity_poly.pdbx_seq_one_letter_code
_entity_poly.pdbx_strand_id
1 'polypeptide(L)'
;MPTLDWIGKKAVVNHHREVPYRLIHCDKDKSVGDPDAGNLLVQGDNLEALKALLPYYAGKVKCIYIDPPYNTGNEGWVYNDNVNSPEIKAWLGATVGKEAEDLSRHDKWLCMMYPRLRLLREFLREDGIIFVSIDENEEHRLRLALEEIFGATNFIADIVWKARQFNDARSLSGISKDHERILAFRRSYDTEAFVGLERSMEKFSNPDNDPRGPWMSRSILGLANSKARPNLHYSFTDPDTGWSFSPPENAGWRYSKETMADK
;
A
#
# COMPACT_ATOMS: atom_id res chain seq x y z
N MET A 1 -0.11 -14.81 -21.19
CA MET A 1 0.19 -14.06 -19.95
C MET A 1 0.89 -15.04 -19.01
N PRO A 2 2.05 -14.70 -18.42
CA PRO A 2 2.70 -15.57 -17.43
C PRO A 2 1.73 -15.82 -16.26
N THR A 3 1.77 -17.01 -15.67
CA THR A 3 0.89 -17.42 -14.57
C THR A 3 1.69 -17.90 -13.38
N LEU A 4 1.29 -17.51 -12.17
CA LEU A 4 1.81 -18.07 -10.93
C LEU A 4 1.11 -19.43 -10.65
N ASP A 5 1.87 -20.49 -10.36
CA ASP A 5 1.33 -21.79 -9.94
C ASP A 5 1.88 -22.18 -8.57
N TRP A 6 1.08 -22.90 -7.77
CA TRP A 6 1.40 -23.26 -6.38
C TRP A 6 0.53 -24.43 -5.90
N ILE A 7 0.94 -25.12 -4.83
CA ILE A 7 0.22 -26.28 -4.29
C ILE A 7 -1.12 -25.81 -3.69
N GLY A 8 -2.22 -26.47 -4.07
CA GLY A 8 -3.56 -26.11 -3.59
C GLY A 8 -4.29 -25.04 -4.40
N LYS A 9 -3.64 -24.40 -5.39
CA LYS A 9 -4.27 -23.38 -6.27
C LYS A 9 -5.63 -23.82 -6.82
N LYS A 10 -5.67 -25.01 -7.42
CA LYS A 10 -6.89 -25.57 -8.04
C LYS A 10 -8.05 -25.72 -7.04
N ALA A 11 -7.73 -25.96 -5.77
CA ALA A 11 -8.73 -26.11 -4.73
C ALA A 11 -9.27 -24.76 -4.25
N VAL A 12 -8.46 -23.70 -4.22
CA VAL A 12 -8.86 -22.40 -3.65
C VAL A 12 -9.42 -21.39 -4.65
N VAL A 13 -9.09 -21.51 -5.94
CA VAL A 13 -9.48 -20.54 -6.98
C VAL A 13 -10.99 -20.30 -7.01
N ASN A 14 -11.78 -21.36 -6.86
CA ASN A 14 -13.25 -21.29 -6.84
C ASN A 14 -13.85 -21.42 -5.43
N HIS A 15 -13.04 -21.63 -4.39
CA HIS A 15 -13.53 -21.92 -3.05
C HIS A 15 -14.41 -20.80 -2.48
N HIS A 16 -14.14 -19.54 -2.81
CA HIS A 16 -15.00 -18.39 -2.45
C HIS A 16 -16.48 -18.56 -2.86
N ARG A 17 -16.77 -19.40 -3.87
CA ARG A 17 -18.14 -19.74 -4.30
C ARG A 17 -18.79 -20.81 -3.42
N GLU A 18 -17.98 -21.71 -2.88
CA GLU A 18 -18.39 -22.85 -2.05
C GLU A 18 -18.63 -22.45 -0.59
N VAL A 19 -18.00 -21.37 -0.11
CA VAL A 19 -18.25 -20.82 1.23
C VAL A 19 -19.75 -20.54 1.39
N PRO A 20 -20.43 -21.12 2.39
CA PRO A 20 -21.87 -20.92 2.59
C PRO A 20 -22.14 -19.51 3.11
N TYR A 21 -23.31 -18.97 2.75
CA TYR A 21 -23.81 -17.76 3.40
C TYR A 21 -24.14 -18.05 4.87
N ARG A 22 -23.79 -17.10 5.75
CA ARG A 22 -24.11 -17.14 7.18
C ARG A 22 -24.99 -15.96 7.54
N LEU A 23 -25.83 -16.15 8.56
CA LEU A 23 -26.61 -15.06 9.15
C LEU A 23 -25.71 -14.19 10.01
N ILE A 24 -25.91 -12.88 9.93
CA ILE A 24 -25.22 -11.90 10.76
C ILE A 24 -26.10 -11.64 11.98
N HIS A 25 -25.54 -11.84 13.16
CA HIS A 25 -26.22 -11.56 14.43
C HIS A 25 -25.72 -10.25 15.01
N CYS A 26 -26.64 -9.31 15.26
CA CYS A 26 -26.32 -8.06 15.94
C CYS A 26 -26.25 -8.29 17.46
N ASP A 27 -25.06 -8.06 18.02
CA ASP A 27 -24.82 -8.06 19.47
C ASP A 27 -25.14 -6.66 20.02
N LYS A 28 -26.36 -6.51 20.56
CA LYS A 28 -26.84 -5.22 21.08
C LYS A 28 -26.01 -4.71 22.24
N ASP A 29 -25.48 -5.60 23.07
CA ASP A 29 -24.72 -5.24 24.26
C ASP A 29 -23.33 -4.68 23.91
N LYS A 30 -22.81 -5.00 22.72
CA LYS A 30 -21.55 -4.46 22.19
C LYS A 30 -21.74 -3.34 21.17
N SER A 31 -22.97 -3.00 20.82
CA SER A 31 -23.25 -1.94 19.86
C SER A 31 -23.11 -0.58 20.52
N VAL A 32 -22.28 0.30 19.94
CA VAL A 32 -21.98 1.64 20.48
C VAL A 32 -22.07 2.70 19.39
N GLY A 33 -22.44 3.92 19.78
CA GLY A 33 -22.58 5.05 18.86
C GLY A 33 -23.97 5.17 18.25
N ASP A 34 -24.07 5.99 17.21
CA ASP A 34 -25.31 6.24 16.48
C ASP A 34 -25.63 5.06 15.53
N PRO A 35 -26.76 4.35 15.72
CA PRO A 35 -27.17 3.25 14.84
C PRO A 35 -27.38 3.68 13.38
N ASP A 36 -27.70 4.96 13.14
CA ASP A 36 -27.97 5.49 11.81
C ASP A 36 -26.69 5.93 11.08
N ALA A 37 -25.53 5.89 11.73
CA ALA A 37 -24.24 6.25 11.12
C ALA A 37 -23.77 5.25 10.06
N GLY A 38 -24.37 4.05 9.99
CA GLY A 38 -24.06 3.02 8.98
C GLY A 38 -22.72 2.30 9.16
N ASN A 39 -22.03 2.50 10.28
CA ASN A 39 -20.77 1.81 10.60
C ASN A 39 -21.04 0.39 11.12
N LEU A 40 -20.15 -0.56 10.76
CA LEU A 40 -20.29 -1.96 11.14
C LEU A 40 -18.95 -2.55 11.60
N LEU A 41 -18.96 -3.26 12.73
CA LEU A 41 -17.88 -4.12 13.18
C LEU A 41 -18.37 -5.58 13.16
N VAL A 42 -17.69 -6.44 12.41
CA VAL A 42 -18.04 -7.87 12.30
C VAL A 42 -16.96 -8.72 12.96
N GLN A 43 -17.37 -9.57 13.90
CA GLN A 43 -16.49 -10.55 14.53
C GLN A 43 -16.68 -11.92 13.85
N GLY A 44 -15.58 -12.50 13.36
CA GLY A 44 -15.57 -13.83 12.75
C GLY A 44 -14.35 -14.04 11.85
N ASP A 45 -14.25 -15.22 11.23
CA ASP A 45 -13.31 -15.41 10.13
C ASP A 45 -13.72 -14.50 8.96
N ASN A 46 -12.76 -13.74 8.42
CA ASN A 46 -13.03 -12.75 7.39
C ASN A 46 -13.53 -13.35 6.07
N LEU A 47 -13.18 -14.60 5.72
CA LEU A 47 -13.73 -15.26 4.53
C LEU A 47 -15.23 -15.50 4.68
N GLU A 48 -15.65 -15.97 5.86
CA GLU A 48 -17.07 -16.19 6.18
C GLU A 48 -17.83 -14.87 6.32
N ALA A 49 -17.23 -13.86 6.98
CA ALA A 49 -17.81 -12.54 7.16
C ALA A 49 -18.01 -11.83 5.82
N LEU A 50 -17.01 -11.84 4.94
CA LEU A 50 -17.12 -11.30 3.59
C LEU A 50 -18.21 -12.04 2.81
N LYS A 51 -18.32 -13.37 2.93
CA LYS A 51 -19.39 -14.11 2.27
C LYS A 51 -20.77 -13.70 2.77
N ALA A 52 -20.95 -13.56 4.08
CA ALA A 52 -22.21 -13.14 4.70
C ALA A 52 -22.62 -11.70 4.31
N LEU A 53 -21.66 -10.79 4.15
CA LEU A 53 -21.89 -9.40 3.79
C LEU A 53 -22.11 -9.17 2.29
N LEU A 54 -21.69 -10.12 1.45
CA LEU A 54 -21.73 -10.00 0.00
C LEU A 54 -23.10 -9.56 -0.57
N PRO A 55 -24.25 -10.11 -0.12
CA PRO A 55 -25.57 -9.71 -0.66
C PRO A 55 -25.92 -8.24 -0.41
N TYR A 56 -25.31 -7.61 0.59
CA TYR A 56 -25.64 -6.25 1.00
C TYR A 56 -24.70 -5.21 0.36
N TYR A 57 -23.43 -5.56 0.17
CA TYR A 57 -22.36 -4.62 -0.16
C TYR A 57 -21.61 -4.89 -1.47
N ALA A 58 -21.94 -5.96 -2.21
CA ALA A 58 -21.36 -6.21 -3.53
C ALA A 58 -21.49 -4.98 -4.44
N GLY A 59 -20.39 -4.57 -5.08
CA GLY A 59 -20.33 -3.42 -5.97
C GLY A 59 -20.52 -2.05 -5.31
N LYS A 60 -20.53 -1.95 -3.97
CA LYS A 60 -20.82 -0.70 -3.25
C LYS A 60 -19.62 -0.09 -2.53
N VAL A 61 -18.53 -0.82 -2.36
CA VAL A 61 -17.38 -0.35 -1.58
C VAL A 61 -16.46 0.51 -2.45
N LYS A 62 -16.21 1.75 -2.02
CA LYS A 62 -15.28 2.67 -2.73
C LYS A 62 -13.81 2.37 -2.43
N CYS A 63 -13.49 2.04 -1.19
CA CYS A 63 -12.12 1.85 -0.76
C CYS A 63 -12.02 0.64 0.16
N ILE A 64 -11.05 -0.23 -0.10
CA ILE A 64 -10.66 -1.33 0.76
C ILE A 64 -9.22 -1.11 1.16
N TYR A 65 -8.93 -1.22 2.46
CA TYR A 65 -7.57 -1.31 2.98
C TYR A 65 -7.46 -2.59 3.80
N ILE A 66 -6.43 -3.38 3.56
CA ILE A 66 -6.12 -4.58 4.34
C ILE A 66 -4.64 -4.62 4.68
N ASP A 67 -4.36 -5.18 5.86
CA ASP A 67 -3.03 -5.45 6.39
C ASP A 67 -2.94 -6.94 6.74
N PRO A 68 -2.74 -7.82 5.73
CA PRO A 68 -2.72 -9.27 5.95
C PRO A 68 -1.43 -9.68 6.69
N PRO A 69 -1.37 -10.91 7.24
CA PRO A 69 -0.12 -11.46 7.78
C PRO A 69 0.99 -11.41 6.73
N TYR A 70 2.17 -10.92 7.07
CA TYR A 70 3.29 -10.77 6.12
C TYR A 70 4.03 -12.09 5.86
N ASN A 71 3.70 -13.15 6.61
CA ASN A 71 4.28 -14.48 6.46
C ASN A 71 5.78 -14.52 6.77
N THR A 72 6.22 -13.73 7.75
CA THR A 72 7.63 -13.64 8.17
C THR A 72 8.19 -14.96 8.73
N GLY A 73 7.33 -15.94 9.02
CA GLY A 73 7.67 -17.22 9.64
C GLY A 73 7.83 -17.17 11.16
N ASN A 74 7.56 -16.02 11.79
CA ASN A 74 7.60 -15.86 13.26
C ASN A 74 6.22 -15.53 13.87
N GLU A 75 5.19 -15.36 13.05
CA GLU A 75 3.85 -14.93 13.46
C GLU A 75 3.03 -16.03 14.14
N GLY A 76 3.46 -17.29 14.05
CA GLY A 76 2.75 -18.43 14.65
C GLY A 76 1.33 -18.62 14.13
N TRP A 77 1.00 -18.07 12.95
CA TRP A 77 -0.33 -18.20 12.37
C TRP A 77 -0.56 -19.64 11.86
N VAL A 78 -1.82 -20.05 11.87
CA VAL A 78 -2.26 -21.41 11.52
C VAL A 78 -3.20 -21.33 10.34
N TYR A 79 -2.98 -22.16 9.33
CA TYR A 79 -3.91 -22.29 8.21
C TYR A 79 -5.19 -22.97 8.66
N ASN A 80 -6.34 -22.30 8.48
CA ASN A 80 -7.64 -22.69 9.05
C ASN A 80 -8.77 -22.84 8.01
N ASP A 81 -8.52 -22.58 6.72
CA ASP A 81 -9.58 -22.67 5.70
C ASP A 81 -9.96 -24.13 5.44
N ASN A 82 -11.23 -24.47 5.69
CA ASN A 82 -11.75 -25.83 5.52
C ASN A 82 -12.06 -26.16 4.05
N VAL A 83 -11.02 -26.21 3.23
CA VAL A 83 -11.10 -26.57 1.81
C VAL A 83 -11.04 -28.10 1.67
N ASN A 84 -11.94 -28.68 0.88
CA ASN A 84 -11.98 -30.13 0.67
C ASN A 84 -10.93 -30.59 -0.36
N SER A 85 -9.65 -30.46 -0.04
CA SER A 85 -8.51 -30.95 -0.84
C SER A 85 -7.57 -31.80 0.03
N PRO A 86 -7.04 -32.95 -0.46
CA PRO A 86 -6.09 -33.77 0.29
C PRO A 86 -4.85 -32.99 0.74
N GLU A 87 -4.32 -32.12 -0.12
CA GLU A 87 -3.14 -31.29 0.15
C GLU A 87 -3.42 -30.27 1.25
N ILE A 88 -4.57 -29.59 1.19
CA ILE A 88 -4.94 -28.58 2.19
C ILE A 88 -5.32 -29.22 3.52
N LYS A 89 -5.99 -30.37 3.51
CA LYS A 89 -6.32 -31.12 4.74
C LYS A 89 -5.08 -31.53 5.51
N ALA A 90 -3.96 -31.79 4.84
CA ALA A 90 -2.69 -32.09 5.50
C ALA A 90 -2.11 -30.89 6.26
N TRP A 91 -2.58 -29.67 5.98
CA TRP A 91 -2.14 -28.44 6.64
C TRP A 91 -3.09 -27.96 7.74
N LEU A 92 -4.31 -28.49 7.82
CA LEU A 92 -5.31 -28.04 8.79
C LEU A 92 -4.82 -28.22 10.23
N GLY A 93 -4.75 -27.12 10.97
CA GLY A 93 -4.31 -27.11 12.37
C GLY A 93 -2.80 -27.16 12.56
N ALA A 94 -2.00 -27.19 11.48
CA ALA A 94 -0.55 -27.07 11.57
C ALA A 94 -0.13 -25.60 11.53
N THR A 95 0.71 -25.19 12.48
CA THR A 95 1.36 -23.88 12.47
C THR A 95 2.26 -23.75 11.26
N VAL A 96 2.19 -22.60 10.58
CA VAL A 96 3.07 -22.29 9.47
C VAL A 96 4.46 -21.99 10.01
N GLY A 97 5.42 -22.85 9.68
CA GLY A 97 6.79 -22.79 10.18
C GLY A 97 7.65 -21.78 9.43
N LYS A 98 8.94 -21.74 9.76
CA LYS A 98 9.94 -20.97 8.98
C LYS A 98 10.19 -21.66 7.64
N GLU A 99 10.66 -20.90 6.64
CA GLU A 99 10.91 -21.43 5.28
C GLU A 99 11.79 -22.68 5.25
N ALA A 100 12.86 -22.71 6.07
CA ALA A 100 13.78 -23.85 6.13
C ALA A 100 13.15 -25.13 6.70
N GLU A 101 12.00 -25.01 7.36
CA GLU A 101 11.26 -26.09 8.02
C GLU A 101 9.96 -26.44 7.24
N ASP A 102 9.38 -25.46 6.56
CA ASP A 102 8.10 -25.56 5.85
C ASP A 102 8.20 -24.99 4.43
N LEU A 103 8.56 -25.87 3.48
CA LEU A 103 8.64 -25.55 2.05
C LEU A 103 7.28 -25.20 1.41
N SER A 104 6.17 -25.33 2.15
CA SER A 104 4.81 -25.01 1.70
C SER A 104 4.26 -23.71 2.28
N ARG A 105 5.07 -22.94 3.00
CA ARG A 105 4.67 -21.69 3.66
C ARG A 105 4.00 -20.69 2.71
N HIS A 106 4.59 -20.51 1.53
CA HIS A 106 4.06 -19.59 0.52
C HIS A 106 2.79 -20.13 -0.15
N ASP A 107 2.69 -21.46 -0.36
CA ASP A 107 1.50 -22.10 -0.89
C ASP A 107 0.30 -21.91 0.05
N LYS A 108 0.52 -22.11 1.36
CA LYS A 108 -0.49 -21.93 2.41
C LYS A 108 -0.99 -20.49 2.47
N TRP A 109 -0.07 -19.52 2.40
CA TRP A 109 -0.44 -18.10 2.42
C TRP A 109 -1.27 -17.71 1.20
N LEU A 110 -0.87 -18.15 0.00
CA LEU A 110 -1.66 -17.93 -1.21
C LEU A 110 -3.02 -18.62 -1.15
N CYS A 111 -3.09 -19.83 -0.59
CA CYS A 111 -4.34 -20.55 -0.39
C CYS A 111 -5.31 -19.79 0.52
N MET A 112 -4.79 -19.13 1.56
CA MET A 112 -5.58 -18.32 2.50
C MET A 112 -5.99 -16.98 1.86
N MET A 113 -5.09 -16.30 1.17
CA MET A 113 -5.35 -14.97 0.61
C MET A 113 -6.24 -14.99 -0.63
N TYR A 114 -6.07 -15.95 -1.54
CA TYR A 114 -6.76 -15.96 -2.84
C TYR A 114 -8.30 -15.86 -2.72
N PRO A 115 -9.01 -16.72 -1.96
CA PRO A 115 -10.47 -16.64 -1.88
C PRO A 115 -10.96 -15.34 -1.24
N ARG A 116 -10.20 -14.77 -0.29
CA ARG A 116 -10.50 -13.47 0.35
C ARG A 116 -10.36 -12.32 -0.66
N LEU A 117 -9.27 -12.27 -1.41
CA LEU A 117 -9.05 -11.27 -2.47
C LEU A 117 -10.11 -11.37 -3.57
N ARG A 118 -10.54 -12.58 -3.95
CA ARG A 118 -11.65 -12.79 -4.88
C ARG A 118 -12.94 -12.16 -4.38
N LEU A 119 -13.30 -12.37 -3.10
CA LEU A 119 -14.48 -11.73 -2.53
C LEU A 119 -14.33 -10.21 -2.46
N LEU A 120 -13.20 -9.68 -1.99
CA LEU A 120 -12.98 -8.23 -1.90
C LEU A 120 -13.15 -7.52 -3.25
N ARG A 121 -12.76 -8.16 -4.35
CA ARG A 121 -13.02 -7.64 -5.71
C ARG A 121 -14.51 -7.49 -6.02
N GLU A 122 -15.36 -8.40 -5.54
CA GLU A 122 -16.82 -8.34 -5.73
C GLU A 122 -17.47 -7.22 -4.89
N PHE A 123 -16.84 -6.82 -3.79
CA PHE A 123 -17.31 -5.71 -2.96
C PHE A 123 -17.06 -4.34 -3.60
N LEU A 124 -15.97 -4.20 -4.34
CA LEU A 124 -15.59 -2.91 -4.93
C LEU A 124 -16.61 -2.45 -5.99
N ARG A 125 -16.98 -1.17 -5.90
CA ARG A 125 -17.61 -0.42 -6.99
C ARG A 125 -16.66 -0.35 -8.19
N GLU A 126 -17.16 -0.05 -9.38
CA GLU A 126 -16.33 -0.01 -10.60
C GLU A 126 -15.14 0.98 -10.51
N ASP A 127 -15.33 2.13 -9.84
CA ASP A 127 -14.28 3.12 -9.53
C ASP A 127 -13.59 2.88 -8.17
N GLY A 128 -13.78 1.70 -7.59
CA GLY A 128 -13.25 1.32 -6.30
C GLY A 128 -11.76 0.97 -6.33
N ILE A 129 -11.09 1.18 -5.21
CA ILE A 129 -9.65 0.88 -5.03
C ILE A 129 -9.46 -0.07 -3.85
N ILE A 130 -8.53 -1.00 -3.99
CA ILE A 130 -7.97 -1.77 -2.88
C ILE A 130 -6.51 -1.39 -2.65
N PHE A 131 -6.15 -1.23 -1.38
CA PHE A 131 -4.79 -1.07 -0.88
C PHE A 131 -4.45 -2.27 0.00
N VAL A 132 -3.28 -2.87 -0.24
CA VAL A 132 -2.80 -4.02 0.54
C VAL A 132 -1.40 -3.72 1.03
N SER A 133 -1.25 -3.58 2.34
CA SER A 133 0.07 -3.53 2.99
C SER A 133 0.76 -4.88 2.89
N ILE A 134 2.07 -4.87 2.65
CA ILE A 134 2.89 -6.09 2.55
C ILE A 134 4.38 -5.77 2.73
N ASP A 135 5.16 -6.78 3.10
CA ASP A 135 6.62 -6.74 3.06
C ASP A 135 7.20 -7.61 1.93
N GLU A 136 8.53 -7.71 1.88
CA GLU A 136 9.24 -8.44 0.83
C GLU A 136 9.00 -9.97 0.81
N ASN A 137 8.44 -10.57 1.87
CA ASN A 137 8.24 -12.02 1.93
C ASN A 137 7.17 -12.47 0.92
N GLU A 138 6.12 -11.67 0.76
CA GLU A 138 4.95 -12.01 -0.04
C GLU A 138 4.62 -10.99 -1.13
N GLU A 139 5.28 -9.82 -1.19
CA GLU A 139 5.01 -8.76 -2.17
C GLU A 139 4.82 -9.30 -3.60
N HIS A 140 5.78 -10.05 -4.13
CA HIS A 140 5.74 -10.52 -5.50
C HIS A 140 4.63 -11.55 -5.75
N ARG A 141 4.35 -12.41 -4.77
CA ARG A 141 3.30 -13.43 -4.86
C ARG A 141 1.91 -12.79 -4.78
N LEU A 142 1.73 -11.87 -3.83
CA LEU A 142 0.54 -11.03 -3.71
C LEU A 142 0.30 -10.23 -4.98
N ARG A 143 1.35 -9.61 -5.54
CA ARG A 143 1.27 -8.83 -6.76
C ARG A 143 0.73 -9.67 -7.92
N LEU A 144 1.30 -10.84 -8.16
CA LEU A 144 0.84 -11.75 -9.22
C LEU A 144 -0.58 -12.26 -8.96
N ALA A 145 -0.93 -12.57 -7.71
CA ALA A 145 -2.29 -12.97 -7.34
C ALA A 145 -3.31 -11.83 -7.60
N LEU A 146 -2.98 -10.58 -7.25
CA LEU A 146 -3.81 -9.42 -7.54
C LEU A 146 -3.94 -9.18 -9.05
N GLU A 147 -2.86 -9.33 -9.83
CA GLU A 147 -2.95 -9.22 -11.29
C GLU A 147 -3.84 -10.30 -11.91
N GLU A 148 -3.82 -11.53 -11.38
CA GLU A 148 -4.71 -12.60 -11.82
C GLU A 148 -6.19 -12.29 -11.49
N ILE A 149 -6.45 -11.68 -10.34
CA ILE A 149 -7.81 -11.42 -9.83
C ILE A 149 -8.40 -10.13 -10.42
N PHE A 150 -7.63 -9.04 -10.39
CA PHE A 150 -8.05 -7.71 -10.81
C PHE A 150 -7.72 -7.43 -12.28
N GLY A 151 -6.72 -8.10 -12.85
CA GLY A 151 -6.16 -7.81 -14.17
C GLY A 151 -4.94 -6.91 -14.07
N ALA A 152 -3.88 -7.21 -14.82
CA ALA A 152 -2.62 -6.47 -14.78
C ALA A 152 -2.75 -4.98 -15.14
N THR A 153 -3.67 -4.63 -16.05
CA THR A 153 -3.93 -3.23 -16.43
C THR A 153 -4.54 -2.42 -15.29
N ASN A 154 -5.14 -3.07 -14.30
CA ASN A 154 -5.78 -2.43 -13.15
C ASN A 154 -4.82 -2.15 -11.99
N PHE A 155 -3.54 -2.50 -12.12
CA PHE A 155 -2.54 -2.01 -11.20
C PHE A 155 -2.44 -0.47 -11.28
N ILE A 156 -2.33 0.19 -10.12
CA ILE A 156 -2.19 1.64 -10.04
C ILE A 156 -0.75 1.99 -9.65
N ALA A 157 -0.34 1.58 -8.45
CA ALA A 157 0.89 2.03 -7.85
C ALA A 157 1.37 1.06 -6.79
N ASP A 158 2.68 1.07 -6.61
CA ASP A 158 3.37 0.38 -5.54
C ASP A 158 3.99 1.46 -4.66
N ILE A 159 3.34 1.70 -3.53
CA ILE A 159 3.64 2.81 -2.64
C ILE A 159 4.65 2.32 -1.61
N VAL A 160 5.81 2.96 -1.57
CA VAL A 160 6.86 2.67 -0.60
C VAL A 160 6.56 3.42 0.70
N TRP A 161 6.28 2.69 1.77
CA TRP A 161 6.08 3.26 3.10
C TRP A 161 7.37 3.13 3.92
N LYS A 162 8.01 4.26 4.23
CA LYS A 162 9.18 4.29 5.11
C LYS A 162 8.76 4.00 6.55
N ALA A 163 8.78 2.72 6.93
CA ALA A 163 8.36 2.23 8.24
C ALA A 163 9.36 2.56 9.36
N ARG A 164 10.64 2.82 9.04
CA ARG A 164 11.68 3.11 10.04
C ARG A 164 12.36 4.45 9.80
N GLN A 165 12.63 5.17 10.89
CA GLN A 165 13.38 6.43 10.84
C GLN A 165 14.90 6.21 10.76
N PHE A 166 15.39 5.17 11.44
CA PHE A 166 16.82 4.87 11.58
C PHE A 166 17.16 3.52 10.94
N ASN A 167 18.38 3.44 10.41
CA ASN A 167 18.90 2.24 9.78
C ASN A 167 19.13 1.13 10.83
N ASP A 168 18.82 -0.12 10.47
CA ASP A 168 19.13 -1.32 11.24
C ASP A 168 20.58 -1.77 11.00
N ALA A 169 21.48 -1.31 11.88
CA ALA A 169 22.90 -1.66 11.84
C ALA A 169 23.18 -3.15 12.10
N ARG A 170 22.18 -3.95 12.48
CA ARG A 170 22.32 -5.39 12.74
C ARG A 170 22.09 -6.25 11.49
N SER A 171 21.70 -5.65 10.37
CA SER A 171 21.46 -6.39 9.13
C SER A 171 22.74 -7.09 8.66
N LEU A 172 22.73 -8.42 8.67
CA LEU A 172 23.87 -9.24 8.23
C LEU A 172 24.22 -9.04 6.75
N SER A 173 23.25 -8.60 5.94
CA SER A 173 23.44 -8.30 4.51
C SER A 173 24.16 -6.97 4.26
N GLY A 174 24.31 -6.13 5.29
CA GLY A 174 24.77 -4.74 5.15
C GLY A 174 23.71 -3.79 4.57
N ILE A 175 22.52 -4.29 4.22
CA ILE A 175 21.39 -3.49 3.71
C ILE A 175 20.32 -3.36 4.79
N SER A 176 19.99 -2.13 5.16
CA SER A 176 18.88 -1.86 6.08
C SER A 176 17.53 -1.97 5.35
N LYS A 177 16.60 -2.73 5.92
CA LYS A 177 15.23 -2.82 5.43
C LYS A 177 14.36 -1.85 6.23
N ASP A 178 14.16 -0.67 5.66
CA ASP A 178 13.51 0.46 6.34
C ASP A 178 12.15 0.84 5.76
N HIS A 179 11.65 0.04 4.80
CA HIS A 179 10.39 0.27 4.14
C HIS A 179 9.56 -1.00 4.01
N GLU A 180 8.26 -0.79 3.96
CA GLU A 180 7.24 -1.75 3.54
C GLU A 180 6.57 -1.21 2.28
N ARG A 181 5.65 -1.98 1.72
CA ARG A 181 4.97 -1.64 0.47
C ARG A 181 3.47 -1.67 0.65
N ILE A 182 2.79 -0.82 -0.11
CA ILE A 182 1.33 -0.82 -0.21
C ILE A 182 0.99 -0.94 -1.69
N LEU A 183 0.45 -2.08 -2.08
CA LEU A 183 0.01 -2.33 -3.45
C LEU A 183 -1.39 -1.75 -3.65
N ALA A 184 -1.55 -0.92 -4.68
CA ALA A 184 -2.83 -0.32 -5.05
C ALA A 184 -3.35 -0.88 -6.39
N PHE A 185 -4.59 -1.39 -6.38
CA PHE A 185 -5.31 -1.87 -7.56
C PHE A 185 -6.69 -1.22 -7.64
N ARG A 186 -7.10 -0.86 -8.86
CA ARG A 186 -8.48 -0.43 -9.13
C ARG A 186 -9.35 -1.61 -9.51
N ARG A 187 -10.67 -1.47 -9.39
CA ARG A 187 -11.63 -2.49 -9.82
C ARG A 187 -11.79 -2.56 -11.34
N SER A 188 -11.77 -1.41 -12.01
CA SER A 188 -12.03 -1.28 -13.45
C SER A 188 -11.15 -0.20 -14.09
N TYR A 189 -10.58 -0.50 -15.25
CA TYR A 189 -9.56 0.35 -15.88
C TYR A 189 -10.12 1.71 -16.29
N ASP A 190 -11.33 1.69 -16.86
CA ASP A 190 -11.98 2.83 -17.51
C ASP A 190 -12.63 3.82 -16.53
N THR A 191 -12.24 3.79 -15.26
CA THR A 191 -12.83 4.62 -14.21
C THR A 191 -11.77 5.47 -13.51
N GLU A 192 -12.19 6.65 -13.08
CA GLU A 192 -11.37 7.54 -12.27
C GLU A 192 -11.30 7.03 -10.82
N ALA A 193 -10.23 6.28 -10.54
CA ALA A 193 -9.96 5.76 -9.21
C ALA A 193 -9.66 6.89 -8.19
N PHE A 194 -8.87 7.89 -8.61
CA PHE A 194 -8.49 9.05 -7.80
C PHE A 194 -9.02 10.34 -8.44
N VAL A 195 -9.70 11.16 -7.65
CA VAL A 195 -10.27 12.45 -8.11
C VAL A 195 -9.43 13.66 -7.66
N GLY A 196 -8.33 13.42 -6.94
CA GLY A 196 -7.49 14.48 -6.35
C GLY A 196 -8.23 15.35 -5.34
N LEU A 197 -7.56 16.39 -4.86
CA LEU A 197 -8.19 17.48 -4.12
C LEU A 197 -7.90 18.77 -4.87
N GLU A 198 -8.81 19.74 -4.80
CA GLU A 198 -8.52 21.08 -5.28
C GLU A 198 -7.29 21.62 -4.54
N ARG A 199 -6.39 22.23 -5.31
CA ARG A 199 -5.17 22.81 -4.77
C ARG A 199 -5.53 24.03 -3.93
N SER A 200 -5.19 24.01 -2.65
CA SER A 200 -5.29 25.21 -1.82
C SER A 200 -4.40 26.32 -2.36
N MET A 201 -5.00 27.48 -2.61
CA MET A 201 -4.34 28.68 -3.13
C MET A 201 -3.94 29.67 -2.03
N GLU A 202 -4.19 29.37 -0.75
CA GLU A 202 -3.99 30.28 0.39
C GLU A 202 -2.55 30.83 0.50
N LYS A 203 -1.55 30.06 0.06
CA LYS A 203 -0.14 30.43 0.11
C LYS A 203 0.36 31.17 -1.13
N PHE A 204 -0.48 31.33 -2.15
CA PHE A 204 -0.11 31.92 -3.43
C PHE A 204 -0.58 33.38 -3.49
N SER A 205 0.31 34.29 -3.86
CA SER A 205 0.00 35.71 -4.10
C SER A 205 0.76 36.21 -5.32
N ASN A 206 0.40 37.38 -5.84
CA ASN A 206 1.11 38.01 -6.97
C ASN A 206 1.46 39.48 -6.63
N PRO A 207 2.31 39.72 -5.62
CA PRO A 207 2.57 41.07 -5.12
C PRO A 207 3.37 41.95 -6.11
N ASP A 208 4.05 41.32 -7.06
CA ASP A 208 4.93 41.93 -8.05
C ASP A 208 4.31 41.99 -9.46
N ASN A 209 3.03 41.63 -9.61
CA ASN A 209 2.32 41.55 -10.90
C ASN A 209 3.05 40.68 -11.93
N ASP A 210 3.64 39.57 -11.48
CA ASP A 210 4.27 38.59 -12.37
C ASP A 210 3.24 38.08 -13.40
N PRO A 211 3.55 38.12 -14.71
CA PRO A 211 2.64 37.68 -15.78
C PRO A 211 2.31 36.18 -15.73
N ARG A 212 3.08 35.38 -14.97
CA ARG A 212 2.84 33.96 -14.73
C ARG A 212 1.75 33.70 -13.69
N GLY A 213 1.29 34.74 -12.98
CA GLY A 213 0.23 34.68 -11.99
C GLY A 213 0.72 34.38 -10.57
N PRO A 214 -0.19 34.01 -9.65
CA PRO A 214 0.13 33.81 -8.24
C PRO A 214 1.21 32.76 -8.00
N TRP A 215 2.19 33.11 -7.18
CA TRP A 215 3.33 32.27 -6.80
C TRP A 215 3.50 32.24 -5.27
N MET A 216 4.34 31.32 -4.79
CA MET A 216 4.71 31.27 -3.37
C MET A 216 6.22 31.13 -3.24
N SER A 217 6.83 31.81 -2.28
CA SER A 217 8.25 31.65 -1.98
C SER A 217 8.51 30.21 -1.52
N ARG A 218 9.50 29.57 -2.15
CA ARG A 218 10.09 28.33 -1.64
C ARG A 218 11.55 28.56 -1.35
N SER A 219 12.01 28.02 -0.22
CA SER A 219 13.43 28.06 0.12
C SER A 219 14.26 27.40 -0.99
N ILE A 220 15.28 28.11 -1.42
CA ILE A 220 16.32 27.62 -2.34
C ILE A 220 17.47 26.94 -1.58
N LEU A 221 17.38 26.78 -0.25
CA LEU A 221 18.36 25.98 0.50
C LEU A 221 18.17 24.48 0.21
N GLY A 222 19.29 23.82 -0.04
CA GLY A 222 19.43 22.37 -0.12
C GLY A 222 19.93 21.79 1.21
N LEU A 223 20.12 20.47 1.24
CA LEU A 223 20.58 19.74 2.43
C LEU A 223 22.07 19.34 2.37
N ALA A 224 22.73 19.55 1.23
CA ALA A 224 24.10 19.09 1.03
C ALA A 224 25.11 20.10 1.58
N ASN A 225 26.11 19.63 2.33
CA ASN A 225 27.23 20.46 2.80
C ASN A 225 28.33 20.62 1.73
N SER A 226 29.29 21.49 2.02
CA SER A 226 30.35 21.88 1.09
C SER A 226 31.27 20.73 0.69
N LYS A 227 31.46 19.73 1.56
CA LYS A 227 32.26 18.53 1.24
C LYS A 227 31.54 17.63 0.25
N ALA A 228 30.24 17.43 0.42
CA ALA A 228 29.44 16.55 -0.43
C ALA A 228 29.15 17.20 -1.81
N ARG A 229 28.89 18.51 -1.84
CA ARG A 229 28.53 19.25 -3.06
C ARG A 229 29.14 20.66 -3.05
N PRO A 230 30.46 20.79 -3.30
CA PRO A 230 31.14 22.08 -3.31
C PRO A 230 30.52 23.09 -4.29
N ASN A 231 30.04 22.60 -5.43
CA ASN A 231 29.43 23.40 -6.50
C ASN A 231 28.10 24.07 -6.11
N LEU A 232 27.52 23.73 -4.96
CA LEU A 232 26.31 24.36 -4.42
C LEU A 232 26.62 25.46 -3.40
N HIS A 233 27.90 25.72 -3.11
CA HIS A 233 28.34 26.69 -2.10
C HIS A 233 29.04 27.86 -2.77
N TYR A 234 28.24 28.72 -3.40
CA TYR A 234 28.69 29.95 -4.05
C TYR A 234 27.88 31.12 -3.53
N SER A 235 28.46 32.32 -3.56
CA SER A 235 27.69 33.53 -3.29
C SER A 235 27.02 34.02 -4.57
N PHE A 236 25.83 34.58 -4.45
CA PHE A 236 25.23 35.38 -5.51
C PHE A 236 24.94 36.78 -4.98
N THR A 237 25.06 37.75 -5.89
CA THR A 237 24.88 39.17 -5.57
C THR A 237 23.57 39.63 -6.18
N ASP A 238 22.74 40.26 -5.37
CA ASP A 238 21.57 40.98 -5.86
C ASP A 238 22.05 42.14 -6.76
N PRO A 239 21.65 42.18 -8.05
CA PRO A 239 22.12 43.19 -8.98
C PRO A 239 21.62 44.60 -8.65
N ASP A 240 20.49 44.74 -7.96
CA ASP A 240 19.88 46.04 -7.66
C ASP A 240 20.43 46.64 -6.37
N THR A 241 20.65 45.81 -5.35
CA THR A 241 21.13 46.26 -4.03
C THR A 241 22.63 46.08 -3.82
N GLY A 242 23.28 45.23 -4.61
CA GLY A 242 24.68 44.84 -4.43
C GLY A 242 24.94 43.91 -3.25
N TRP A 243 23.90 43.43 -2.57
CA TRP A 243 24.05 42.53 -1.43
C TRP A 243 24.46 41.13 -1.86
N SER A 244 25.44 40.57 -1.16
CA SER A 244 25.96 39.22 -1.42
C SER A 244 25.39 38.23 -0.41
N PHE A 245 24.83 37.15 -0.93
CA PHE A 245 24.23 36.08 -0.13
C PHE A 245 25.03 34.80 -0.29
N SER A 246 25.44 34.23 0.84
CA SER A 246 26.14 32.95 0.90
C SER A 246 25.28 31.92 1.63
N PRO A 247 25.36 30.64 1.23
CA PRO A 247 24.63 29.60 1.93
C PRO A 247 25.30 29.30 3.29
N PRO A 248 24.56 28.78 4.28
CA PRO A 248 25.13 28.31 5.54
C PRO A 248 26.22 27.25 5.34
N GLU A 249 27.18 27.16 6.25
CA GLU A 249 28.28 26.17 6.13
C GLU A 249 27.80 24.71 6.08
N ASN A 250 26.68 24.42 6.75
CA ASN A 250 26.10 23.08 6.84
C ASN A 250 25.06 22.77 5.76
N ALA A 251 24.74 23.72 4.87
CA ALA A 251 23.72 23.55 3.84
C ALA A 251 23.98 24.48 2.64
N GLY A 252 24.13 23.92 1.44
CA GLY A 252 24.31 24.66 0.19
C GLY A 252 23.00 25.08 -0.47
N TRP A 253 23.09 25.76 -1.62
CA TRP A 253 21.94 26.05 -2.47
C TRP A 253 21.38 24.79 -3.13
N ARG A 254 20.11 24.85 -3.56
CA ARG A 254 19.45 23.77 -4.28
C ARG A 254 19.95 23.63 -5.72
N TYR A 255 20.40 24.73 -6.32
CA TYR A 255 20.82 24.80 -7.71
C TYR A 255 22.30 25.17 -7.79
N SER A 256 23.01 24.61 -8.78
CA SER A 256 24.38 25.06 -9.08
C SER A 256 24.36 26.48 -9.63
N LYS A 257 25.53 27.13 -9.67
CA LYS A 257 25.65 28.51 -10.17
C LYS A 257 25.16 28.63 -11.61
N GLU A 258 25.46 27.64 -12.44
CA GLU A 258 25.05 27.58 -13.84
C GLU A 258 23.53 27.47 -13.94
N THR A 259 22.92 26.56 -13.17
CA THR A 259 21.46 26.38 -13.18
C THR A 259 20.73 27.61 -12.64
N MET A 260 21.31 28.30 -11.65
CA MET A 260 20.70 29.49 -11.06
C MET A 260 20.74 30.69 -12.01
N ALA A 261 21.74 30.78 -12.89
CA ALA A 261 21.81 31.81 -13.91
C ALA A 261 20.70 31.66 -14.98
N ASP A 262 20.16 30.45 -15.16
CA ASP A 262 19.07 30.16 -16.09
C ASP A 262 17.67 30.29 -15.46
N LYS A 263 17.56 30.70 -14.19
CA LYS A 263 16.28 30.79 -13.43
C LYS A 263 15.83 32.23 -13.26
#